data_AF-A0A8H3F2U6-F1
#
_entry.id   AF-A0A8H3F2U6-F1
#
_cell.length_a   1.000
_cell.length_b   1.000
_cell.length_c   1.000
_cell.angle_alpha   90.00
_cell.angle_beta   90.00
_cell.angle_gamma   90.00
#
_symmetry.space_group_name_H-M   'P 1'
#
loop_
_entity.id
_entity.type
_entity.pdbx_description
1 polymer ?
#
loop_
_entity_poly.entity_id
_entity_poly.type
_entity_poly.pdbx_seq_one_letter_code
_entity_poly.pdbx_strand_id
1 'polypeptide(L)'
;MHALTAMVRKLRAGDGQNGLILANGGVLTYQHALCLSNRPRRDGSTYPDRIPSSSYRTSTSVPTVTVKAEGEATIETYTVEFNRNGTPSKGFVVGRLTGSDHRFVANTGNAKTLEQLSSGNSEPIGRVGWVRSGDSGRNLFVFERNANL
;
A
#
# COMPACT_ATOMS: atom_id res chain seq x y z
N MET A 1 -0.05 -7.57 -21.07
CA MET A 1 -0.13 -8.34 -22.34
C MET A 1 1.10 -9.18 -22.64
N HIS A 2 2.34 -8.67 -22.50
CA HIS A 2 3.56 -9.45 -22.79
C HIS A 2 3.67 -10.80 -22.06
N ALA A 3 3.39 -10.83 -20.76
CA ALA A 3 3.44 -12.08 -19.97
C ALA A 3 2.45 -13.14 -20.48
N LEU A 4 1.26 -12.73 -20.91
CA LEU A 4 0.25 -13.62 -21.50
C LEU A 4 0.75 -14.24 -22.79
N THR A 5 1.26 -13.42 -23.71
CA THR A 5 1.82 -13.89 -24.98
C THR A 5 3.00 -14.85 -24.75
N ALA A 6 3.92 -14.51 -23.84
CA ALA A 6 5.05 -15.36 -23.51
C ALA A 6 4.61 -16.70 -22.91
N MET A 7 3.65 -16.69 -21.98
CA MET A 7 3.10 -17.89 -21.36
C MET A 7 2.43 -18.81 -22.38
N VAL A 8 1.61 -18.26 -23.28
CA VAL A 8 0.96 -19.02 -24.35
C VAL A 8 2.00 -19.69 -25.26
N ARG A 9 3.09 -19.00 -25.61
CA ARG A 9 4.17 -19.57 -26.42
C ARG A 9 4.86 -20.74 -25.69
N LYS A 10 5.22 -20.58 -24.41
CA LYS A 10 5.83 -21.65 -23.61
C LYS A 10 4.95 -22.88 -23.50
N LEU A 11 3.67 -22.70 -23.16
CA LEU A 11 2.71 -23.78 -23.03
C LEU A 11 2.53 -24.57 -24.34
N ARG A 12 2.51 -23.88 -25.48
CA ARG A 12 2.42 -24.50 -26.81
C ARG A 12 3.70 -25.21 -27.22
N ALA A 13 4.87 -24.75 -26.77
CA ALA A 13 6.16 -25.41 -27.01
C ALA A 13 6.38 -26.66 -26.11
N GLY A 14 5.45 -26.94 -25.18
CA GLY A 14 5.60 -28.05 -24.22
C GLY A 14 6.49 -27.73 -23.01
N ASP A 15 6.94 -26.48 -22.87
CA ASP A 15 7.72 -25.98 -21.73
C ASP A 15 6.79 -25.70 -20.53
N GLY A 16 6.16 -26.77 -20.04
CA GLY A 16 5.16 -26.74 -18.96
C GLY A 16 3.75 -27.11 -19.41
N GLN A 17 2.92 -27.50 -18.43
CA GLN A 17 1.52 -27.88 -18.67
C GLN A 17 0.52 -26.80 -18.27
N ASN A 18 0.85 -26.03 -17.23
CA ASN A 18 -0.01 -24.98 -16.68
C ASN A 18 0.80 -23.70 -16.45
N GLY A 19 0.13 -22.55 -16.57
CA GLY A 19 0.71 -21.23 -16.31
C GLY A 19 -0.24 -20.39 -15.48
N LEU A 20 0.32 -19.64 -14.52
CA LEU A 20 -0.40 -18.65 -13.72
C LEU A 20 0.16 -17.27 -14.02
N ILE A 21 -0.73 -16.31 -14.27
CA ILE A 21 -0.39 -14.90 -14.46
C ILE A 21 -1.16 -14.09 -13.44
N LEU A 22 -0.43 -13.22 -12.73
CA LEU A 22 -0.99 -12.22 -11.85
C LEU A 22 -0.84 -10.84 -12.52
N ALA A 23 -1.94 -10.13 -12.67
CA ALA A 23 -2.00 -8.82 -13.29
C ALA A 23 -2.56 -7.82 -12.29
N ASN A 24 -1.66 -7.05 -11.68
CA ASN A 24 -1.99 -6.01 -10.71
C ASN A 24 -2.08 -4.66 -11.41
N GLY A 25 -3.01 -3.81 -10.99
CA GLY A 25 -3.23 -2.48 -11.55
C GLY A 25 -3.48 -1.42 -10.49
N GLY A 26 -3.12 -0.18 -10.79
CA GLY A 26 -3.20 0.95 -9.86
C GLY A 26 -2.26 0.78 -8.67
N VAL A 27 -2.72 1.19 -7.48
CA VAL A 27 -2.02 1.00 -6.20
C VAL A 27 -2.50 -0.29 -5.52
N LEU A 28 -2.39 -1.41 -6.24
CA LEU A 28 -3.01 -2.70 -5.87
C LEU A 28 -4.54 -2.65 -5.77
N THR A 29 -5.17 -1.72 -6.49
CA THR A 29 -6.62 -1.54 -6.51
C THR A 29 -7.32 -2.62 -7.34
N TYR A 30 -6.64 -3.11 -8.37
CA TYR A 30 -7.15 -4.15 -9.26
C TYR A 30 -6.18 -5.32 -9.27
N GLN A 31 -6.73 -6.53 -9.20
CA GLN A 31 -5.96 -7.74 -9.36
C GLN A 31 -6.75 -8.74 -10.21
N HIS A 32 -6.10 -9.24 -11.25
CA HIS A 32 -6.62 -10.32 -12.08
C HIS A 32 -5.66 -11.50 -12.02
N ALA A 33 -6.22 -12.70 -11.89
CA ALA A 33 -5.46 -13.94 -11.98
C ALA A 33 -5.94 -14.73 -13.21
N LEU A 34 -5.00 -15.21 -14.01
CA LEU A 34 -5.29 -16.03 -15.19
C LEU A 34 -4.56 -17.37 -15.06
N CYS A 35 -5.32 -18.45 -15.12
CA CYS A 35 -4.79 -19.81 -15.20
C CYS A 35 -4.92 -20.31 -16.64
N LEU A 36 -3.80 -20.76 -17.21
CA LEU A 36 -3.72 -21.28 -18.58
C LEU A 36 -3.20 -22.71 -18.55
N SER A 37 -3.62 -23.53 -19.51
CA SER A 37 -3.14 -24.90 -19.67
C SER A 37 -2.96 -25.24 -21.14
N ASN A 38 -2.04 -26.16 -21.45
CA ASN A 38 -1.95 -26.79 -22.77
C ASN A 38 -2.77 -28.08 -22.89
N ARG A 39 -3.54 -28.44 -21.85
CA ARG A 39 -4.45 -29.58 -21.85
C ARG A 39 -5.90 -29.11 -21.65
N PRO A 40 -6.87 -29.83 -22.21
CA PRO A 40 -8.28 -29.59 -21.89
C PRO A 40 -8.54 -29.87 -20.40
N ARG A 41 -9.65 -29.35 -19.88
CA ARG A 41 -10.07 -29.64 -18.51
C ARG A 41 -10.33 -31.14 -18.34
N ARG A 42 -9.78 -31.72 -17.28
CA ARG A 42 -9.89 -33.16 -17.02
C ARG A 42 -11.31 -33.62 -16.72
N ASP A 43 -12.13 -32.72 -16.18
CA ASP A 43 -13.52 -32.95 -15.82
C ASP A 43 -14.50 -32.81 -17.01
N GLY A 44 -14.00 -32.44 -18.20
CA GLY A 44 -14.83 -32.21 -19.38
C GLY A 44 -15.78 -31.01 -19.29
N SER A 45 -15.71 -30.23 -18.20
CA SER A 45 -16.60 -29.09 -18.00
C SER A 45 -16.23 -27.91 -18.92
N THR A 46 -17.23 -27.10 -19.25
CA THR A 46 -17.05 -25.84 -19.96
C THR A 46 -16.46 -24.77 -19.05
N TYR A 47 -15.86 -23.74 -19.64
CA TYR A 47 -15.52 -22.56 -18.87
C TYR A 47 -16.80 -21.84 -18.41
N PRO A 48 -16.85 -21.30 -17.19
CA PRO A 48 -18.00 -20.52 -16.73
C PRO A 48 -18.23 -19.30 -17.64
N ASP A 49 -19.46 -19.11 -18.11
CA ASP A 49 -19.84 -17.93 -18.93
C ASP A 49 -19.93 -16.63 -18.13
N ARG A 50 -19.84 -16.75 -16.79
CA ARG A 50 -19.83 -15.63 -15.87
C ARG A 50 -18.73 -15.85 -14.84
N ILE A 51 -18.11 -14.74 -14.45
CA ILE A 51 -17.28 -14.72 -13.25
C ILE A 51 -18.18 -15.17 -12.10
N PRO A 52 -17.82 -16.22 -11.33
CA PRO A 52 -18.57 -16.60 -10.14
C PRO A 52 -18.80 -15.34 -9.31
N SER A 53 -20.03 -15.12 -8.83
CA SER A 53 -20.29 -13.97 -7.96
C SER A 53 -19.35 -14.08 -6.79
N SER A 54 -18.29 -13.28 -6.83
CA SER A 54 -17.39 -13.15 -5.71
C SER A 54 -18.27 -12.48 -4.69
N SER A 55 -18.72 -13.27 -3.72
CA SER A 55 -19.10 -12.75 -2.43
C SER A 55 -17.83 -12.16 -1.83
N TYR A 56 -17.39 -11.02 -2.37
CA TYR A 56 -16.43 -10.14 -1.73
C TYR A 56 -17.13 -9.72 -0.45
N ARG A 57 -16.95 -10.54 0.59
CA ARG A 57 -17.33 -10.17 1.93
C ARG A 57 -16.36 -9.06 2.30
N THR A 58 -16.80 -7.83 2.08
CA THR A 58 -16.21 -6.61 2.65
C THR A 58 -16.44 -6.60 4.17
N SER A 59 -16.26 -7.73 4.86
CA SER A 59 -16.50 -7.84 6.30
C SER A 59 -15.33 -7.30 7.12
N THR A 60 -14.39 -6.60 6.49
CA THR A 60 -13.29 -5.96 7.21
C THR A 60 -13.74 -4.56 7.56
N SER A 61 -13.77 -4.24 8.85
CA SER A 61 -13.97 -2.87 9.33
C SER A 61 -12.92 -1.97 8.71
N VAL A 62 -13.35 -1.01 7.88
CA VAL A 62 -12.46 0.02 7.31
C VAL A 62 -12.36 1.15 8.33
N PRO A 63 -11.15 1.50 8.83
CA PRO A 63 -11.01 2.62 9.75
C PRO A 63 -11.49 3.92 9.11
N THR A 64 -12.23 4.72 9.87
CA THR A 64 -12.62 6.08 9.46
C THR A 64 -11.38 6.93 9.20
N VAL A 65 -11.43 7.80 8.19
CA VAL A 65 -10.34 8.71 7.85
C VAL A 65 -10.65 10.11 8.36
N THR A 66 -9.73 10.67 9.16
CA THR A 66 -9.78 12.05 9.62
C THR A 66 -8.93 12.92 8.69
N VAL A 67 -9.57 13.84 7.96
CA VAL A 67 -8.89 14.71 6.98
C VAL A 67 -7.98 15.73 7.66
N LYS A 68 -8.48 16.41 8.71
CA LYS A 68 -7.72 17.35 9.54
C LYS A 68 -7.42 16.68 10.87
N ALA A 69 -6.24 16.08 10.98
CA ALA A 69 -5.87 15.28 12.14
C ALA A 69 -5.10 16.13 13.15
N GLU A 70 -5.48 16.00 14.42
CA GLU A 70 -4.86 16.69 15.54
C GLU A 70 -4.72 15.75 16.74
N GLY A 71 -3.56 15.77 17.39
CA GLY A 71 -3.31 15.04 18.62
C GLY A 71 -2.22 13.99 18.51
N GLU A 72 -2.19 13.10 19.50
CA GLU A 72 -1.24 11.98 19.55
C GLU A 72 -1.65 10.88 18.57
N ALA A 73 -0.66 10.29 17.91
CA ALA A 73 -0.86 9.29 16.88
C ALA A 73 0.26 8.26 16.85
N THR A 74 -0.08 7.06 16.39
CA THR A 74 0.88 5.98 16.10
C THR A 74 1.08 5.83 14.60
N ILE A 75 2.33 5.60 14.16
CA ILE A 75 2.64 5.33 12.75
C ILE A 75 2.15 3.93 12.38
N GLU A 76 1.23 3.83 11.40
CA GLU A 76 0.79 2.56 10.82
C GLU A 76 1.69 2.15 9.65
N THR A 77 2.04 3.09 8.78
CA THR A 77 3.06 2.92 7.74
C THR A 77 3.62 4.26 7.30
N TYR A 78 4.77 4.25 6.63
CA TYR A 78 5.40 5.46 6.15
C TYR A 78 6.26 5.18 4.91
N THR A 79 6.62 6.23 4.19
CA THR A 79 7.67 6.19 3.18
C THR A 79 8.42 7.52 3.16
N VAL A 80 9.63 7.51 2.62
CA VAL A 80 10.47 8.70 2.47
C VAL A 80 10.88 8.82 1.00
N GLU A 81 10.59 9.99 0.42
CA GLU A 81 11.12 10.38 -0.87
C GLU A 81 12.56 10.87 -0.70
N PHE A 82 13.47 10.35 -1.52
CA PHE A 82 14.87 10.75 -1.55
C PHE A 82 15.20 11.49 -2.84
N ASN A 83 16.05 12.50 -2.72
CA ASN A 83 16.64 13.19 -3.86
C ASN A 83 17.66 12.30 -4.60
N ARG A 84 18.03 12.68 -5.82
CA ARG A 84 19.05 11.96 -6.61
C ARG A 84 20.42 11.85 -5.93
N ASN A 85 20.73 12.79 -5.03
CA ASN A 85 21.97 12.79 -4.22
C ASN A 85 21.87 11.90 -2.96
N GLY A 86 20.76 11.16 -2.78
CA GLY A 86 20.54 10.28 -1.63
C GLY A 86 20.08 10.99 -0.35
N THR A 87 19.86 12.30 -0.37
CA THR A 87 19.33 13.03 0.81
C THR A 87 17.81 12.89 0.92
N PRO A 88 17.26 12.70 2.14
CA PRO A 88 15.81 12.63 2.30
C PRO A 88 15.19 13.99 1.97
N SER A 89 14.16 13.98 1.13
CA SER A 89 13.44 15.16 0.65
C SER A 89 12.14 15.37 1.44
N LYS A 90 11.33 14.31 1.56
CA LYS A 90 10.00 14.40 2.14
C LYS A 90 9.54 13.08 2.73
N GLY A 91 8.99 13.11 3.94
CA GLY A 91 8.35 11.94 4.55
C GLY A 91 6.83 11.97 4.37
N PHE A 92 6.25 10.80 4.24
CA PHE A 92 4.81 10.56 4.16
C PHE A 92 4.45 9.52 5.22
N VAL A 93 3.46 9.84 6.04
CA VAL A 93 3.01 9.00 7.16
C VAL A 93 1.53 8.70 6.97
N VAL A 94 1.18 7.42 7.09
CA VAL A 94 -0.18 7.00 7.43
C VAL A 94 -0.15 6.65 8.90
N GLY A 95 -0.92 7.40 9.71
CA GLY A 95 -0.98 7.20 11.15
C GLY A 95 -2.39 6.91 11.62
N ARG A 96 -2.49 6.47 12.87
CA ARG A 96 -3.76 6.30 13.60
C ARG A 96 -3.79 7.18 14.84
N LEU A 97 -4.87 7.93 15.01
CA LEU A 97 -5.09 8.75 16.21
C LEU A 97 -5.32 7.84 17.42
N THR A 98 -4.55 8.04 18.49
CA THR A 98 -4.62 7.18 19.70
C THR A 98 -6.01 7.21 20.34
N GLY A 99 -6.72 8.35 20.27
CA GLY A 99 -8.03 8.50 20.90
C GLY A 99 -9.23 7.94 20.13
N SER A 100 -9.10 7.68 18.82
CA SER A 100 -10.24 7.27 17.98
C SER A 100 -9.95 6.12 17.01
N ASP A 101 -8.69 5.69 16.87
CA ASP A 101 -8.24 4.73 15.86
C ASP A 101 -8.47 5.19 14.40
N HIS A 102 -8.85 6.45 14.19
CA HIS A 102 -9.04 6.99 12.84
C HIS A 102 -7.70 7.13 12.12
N ARG A 103 -7.69 6.77 10.84
CA ARG A 103 -6.53 6.97 9.96
C ARG A 103 -6.40 8.41 9.51
N PHE A 104 -5.17 8.85 9.29
CA PHE A 104 -4.86 10.10 8.61
C PHE A 104 -3.63 9.95 7.73
N VAL A 105 -3.44 10.91 6.82
CA VAL A 105 -2.21 11.08 6.06
C VAL A 105 -1.53 12.37 6.48
N ALA A 106 -0.21 12.35 6.63
CA ALA A 106 0.60 13.51 7.01
C ALA A 106 1.95 13.52 6.29
N ASN A 107 2.54 14.71 6.17
CA ASN A 107 3.95 14.86 5.86
C ASN A 107 4.77 15.02 7.14
N THR A 108 6.07 14.82 7.07
CA THR A 108 6.99 15.18 8.16
C THR A 108 6.93 16.68 8.42
N GLY A 109 6.72 17.08 9.67
CA GLY A 109 6.63 18.48 10.07
C GLY A 109 7.98 19.20 10.18
N ASN A 110 9.09 18.47 10.30
CA ASN A 110 10.43 19.07 10.37
C ASN A 110 11.53 18.10 9.93
N ALA A 111 12.75 18.65 9.78
CA ALA A 111 13.94 17.91 9.34
C ALA A 111 14.32 16.78 10.31
N LYS A 112 14.19 16.97 11.63
CA LYS A 112 14.51 15.96 12.64
C LYS A 112 13.61 14.73 12.51
N THR A 113 12.31 14.94 12.29
CA THR A 113 11.36 13.85 12.06
C THR A 113 11.68 13.12 10.75
N LEU A 114 12.03 13.87 9.70
CA LEU A 114 12.44 13.30 8.41
C LEU A 114 13.71 12.44 8.52
N GLU A 115 14.71 12.91 9.27
CA GLU A 115 15.92 12.16 9.58
C GLU A 115 15.60 10.88 10.36
N GLN A 116 14.73 10.97 11.38
CA GLN A 116 14.31 9.81 12.15
C GLN A 116 13.57 8.77 11.29
N LEU A 117 12.69 9.19 10.37
CA LEU A 117 12.01 8.27 9.45
C LEU A 117 12.96 7.62 8.42
N SER A 118 14.01 8.34 8.01
CA SER A 118 14.98 7.84 7.02
C SER A 118 16.14 7.07 7.65
N SER A 119 16.28 7.11 8.97
CA SER A 119 17.35 6.40 9.68
C SER A 119 17.15 4.89 9.68
N GLY A 120 18.21 4.12 9.43
CA GLY A 120 18.23 2.66 9.57
C GLY A 120 18.40 2.17 11.02
N ASN A 121 18.49 3.08 11.98
CA ASN A 121 18.84 2.78 13.38
C ASN A 121 17.62 2.50 14.27
N SER A 122 16.41 2.77 13.78
CA SER A 122 15.17 2.55 14.52
C SER A 122 14.01 2.29 13.58
N GLU A 123 13.11 1.38 13.95
CA GLU A 123 11.86 1.11 13.23
C GLU A 123 10.80 2.19 13.57
N PRO A 124 10.32 2.99 12.58
CA PRO A 124 9.27 3.97 12.81
C PRO A 124 7.86 3.41 12.97
N ILE A 125 7.55 2.26 12.38
CA ILE A 125 6.22 1.64 12.49
C ILE A 125 5.92 1.32 13.97
N GLY A 126 4.73 1.71 14.42
CA GLY A 126 4.30 1.54 15.81
C GLY A 126 4.82 2.61 16.78
N ARG A 127 5.69 3.53 16.36
CA ARG A 127 6.13 4.64 17.21
C ARG A 127 5.06 5.72 17.32
N VAL A 128 5.01 6.33 18.50
CA VAL A 128 4.10 7.43 18.84
C VAL A 128 4.73 8.77 18.45
N GLY A 129 3.89 9.69 17.97
CA GLY A 129 4.21 11.09 17.77
C GLY A 129 2.94 11.94 17.78
N TRP A 130 3.05 13.15 17.25
CA TRP A 130 1.95 14.12 17.21
C TRP A 130 1.69 14.57 15.79
N VAL A 131 0.41 14.66 15.45
CA VAL A 131 -0.07 15.23 14.19
C VAL A 131 -0.81 16.53 14.47
N ARG A 132 -0.65 17.51 13.58
CA ARG A 132 -1.55 18.65 13.50
C ARG A 132 -1.80 19.08 12.07
N SER A 133 -2.95 19.71 11.82
CA SER A 133 -3.20 20.36 10.53
C SER A 133 -2.35 21.63 10.43
N GLY A 134 -1.52 21.75 9.39
CA GLY A 134 -0.78 22.97 9.08
C GLY A 134 -1.64 23.98 8.30
N ASP A 135 -1.13 25.21 8.15
CA ASP A 135 -1.85 26.33 7.53
C ASP A 135 -2.20 26.10 6.05
N SER A 136 -1.41 25.26 5.37
CA SER A 136 -1.68 24.83 3.99
C SER A 136 -2.78 23.77 3.87
N GLY A 137 -3.39 23.35 4.98
CA GLY A 137 -4.38 22.28 5.05
C GLY A 137 -3.78 20.87 5.01
N ARG A 138 -2.45 20.73 4.98
CA ARG A 138 -1.75 19.44 5.08
C ARG A 138 -1.50 19.10 6.55
N ASN A 139 -1.72 17.85 6.93
CA ASN A 139 -1.30 17.39 8.25
C ASN A 139 0.23 17.24 8.30
N LEU A 140 0.81 17.62 9.43
CA LEU A 140 2.22 17.52 9.74
C LEU A 140 2.41 16.61 10.95
N PHE A 141 3.26 15.60 10.81
CA PHE A 141 3.62 14.66 11.86
C PHE A 141 5.01 14.94 12.39
N VAL A 142 5.18 14.88 13.72
CA VAL A 142 6.46 15.01 14.42
C VAL A 142 6.58 13.99 15.55
N PHE A 143 7.79 13.51 15.82
CA PHE A 143 8.03 12.60 16.95
C PHE A 143 8.07 13.31 18.31
N GLU A 144 8.22 14.63 18.35
CA GLU A 144 8.34 15.40 19.58
C GLU A 144 7.27 16.49 19.62
N ARG A 145 6.45 16.50 20.68
CA ARG A 145 5.29 17.40 20.83
C ARG A 145 5.63 18.89 20.76
N ASN A 146 6.83 19.26 21.18
CA ASN A 146 7.32 20.65 21.21
C ASN A 146 8.24 21.00 20.05
N ALA A 147 8.33 20.14 19.02
CA ALA A 147 9.17 20.46 17.88
C ALA A 147 8.53 21.62 17.09
N ASN A 148 9.33 22.65 16.79
CA ASN A 148 8.91 23.73 15.92
C ASN A 148 8.45 23.14 14.58
N LEU A 149 7.22 23.49 14.21
CA LEU A 149 6.54 23.09 12.97
C LEU A 149 6.59 24.24 11.97
#